data_AF-A0A1H0DP69-F1
#
_entry.id   AF-A0A1H0DP69-F1
#
_cell.length_a   1.000
_cell.length_b   1.000
_cell.length_c   1.000
_cell.angle_alpha   90.00
_cell.angle_beta   90.00
_cell.angle_gamma   90.00
#
_symmetry.space_group_name_H-M   'P 1'
#
loop_
_entity.id
_entity.type
_entity.pdbx_description
1 polymer ?
#
loop_
_entity_poly.entity_id
_entity_poly.type
_entity_poly.pdbx_seq_one_letter_code
_entity_poly.pdbx_strand_id
1 'polypeptide(L)' 'MTDAHPALSAEEFTSLIEVGKGEAQQEIPQLHWERLVGLGYAVRRLGELGLTASGLRRLALGE' A
#
# COMPACT_ATOMS: atom_id res chain seq x y z
N MET A 1 -5.49 -23.25 -0.15
CA MET A 1 -5.66 -22.12 0.78
C MET A 1 -6.03 -20.94 -0.10
N THR A 2 -7.27 -20.51 -0.08
CA THR A 2 -7.78 -19.43 -0.92
C THR A 2 -6.94 -18.19 -0.66
N ASP A 3 -6.17 -17.78 -1.66
CA ASP A 3 -5.38 -16.55 -1.68
C ASP A 3 -6.38 -15.38 -1.78
N ALA A 4 -7.14 -15.18 -0.70
CA ALA A 4 -8.01 -14.04 -0.55
C ALA A 4 -7.10 -12.87 -0.23
N HIS A 5 -6.51 -12.26 -1.27
CA HIS A 5 -5.89 -10.94 -1.14
C HIS A 5 -6.89 -10.05 -0.41
N PRO A 6 -6.62 -9.63 0.84
CA PRO A 6 -7.58 -8.87 1.61
C PRO A 6 -7.93 -7.61 0.83
N ALA A 7 -9.22 -7.42 0.56
CA ALA A 7 -9.69 -6.22 -0.13
C ALA A 7 -9.30 -5.02 0.72
N LEU A 8 -8.67 -4.03 0.09
CA LEU A 8 -8.39 -2.76 0.74
C LEU A 8 -9.70 -1.99 0.86
N SER A 9 -9.86 -1.24 1.95
CA SER A 9 -10.87 -0.19 1.96
C SER A 9 -10.52 0.89 0.91
N ALA A 10 -11.49 1.72 0.53
CA ALA A 10 -11.23 2.84 -0.38
C ALA A 10 -10.12 3.76 0.15
N GLU A 11 -10.08 4.01 1.46
CA GLU A 11 -9.08 4.88 2.09
C GLU A 11 -7.68 4.22 2.12
N GLU A 12 -7.61 2.92 2.36
CA GLU A 12 -6.38 2.14 2.29
C GLU A 12 -5.85 2.07 0.84
N PHE A 13 -6.75 1.96 -0.14
CA PHE A 13 -6.39 1.99 -1.55
C PHE A 13 -5.89 3.37 -1.99
N THR A 14 -6.54 4.46 -1.55
CA THR A 14 -6.02 5.82 -1.74
C THR A 14 -4.63 5.96 -1.14
N SER A 15 -4.41 5.41 0.06
CA SER A 15 -3.09 5.43 0.70
C SER A 15 -2.04 4.67 -0.11
N LEU A 16 -2.41 3.55 -0.73
CA LEU A 16 -1.53 2.81 -1.63
C LEU A 16 -1.16 3.64 -2.88
N ILE A 17 -2.10 4.41 -3.43
CA ILE A 17 -1.84 5.35 -4.52
C ILE A 17 -0.83 6.41 -4.09
N GLU A 18 -1.00 7.00 -2.90
CA GLU A 18 -0.09 8.01 -2.37
C GLU A 18 1.33 7.45 -2.13
N VAL A 19 1.47 6.19 -1.68
CA VAL A 19 2.78 5.52 -1.63
C VAL A 19 3.43 5.46 -3.01
N GLY A 20 2.64 5.19 -4.07
CA GLY A 20 3.13 5.15 -5.45
C GLY A 20 3.61 6.50 -6.00
N LYS A 21 3.09 7.61 -5.47
CA LYS A 21 3.50 8.97 -5.85
C LYS A 21 4.76 9.44 -5.12
N GLY A 22 5.09 8.86 -3.96
CA GLY A 22 6.29 9.17 -3.18
C GLY A 22 6.29 10.53 -2.47
N GLU A 23 5.46 11.49 -2.89
CA GLU A 23 5.47 12.88 -2.40
C GLU A 23 4.72 13.07 -1.07
N ALA A 24 3.73 12.24 -0.77
CA ALA A 24 2.79 12.45 0.35
C ALA A 24 2.90 11.41 1.47
N GLN A 25 4.03 10.71 1.59
CA GLN A 25 4.17 9.60 2.55
C GLN A 25 3.84 10.03 3.99
N GLN A 26 4.31 11.19 4.42
CA GLN A 26 4.08 11.71 5.78
C GLN A 26 2.59 12.01 6.08
N GLU A 27 1.76 12.17 5.05
CA GLU A 27 0.33 12.45 5.20
C GLU A 27 -0.51 11.17 5.29
N ILE A 28 0.06 10.02 4.92
CA ILE A 28 -0.64 8.74 5.01
C ILE A 28 -0.70 8.31 6.48
N PRO A 29 -1.89 7.96 7.01
CA PRO A 29 -2.04 7.49 8.38
C PRO A 29 -1.14 6.28 8.69
N GLN A 30 -0.51 6.28 9.87
CA GLN A 30 0.37 5.19 10.31
C GLN A 30 -0.32 3.82 10.29
N LEU A 31 -1.62 3.76 10.61
CA LEU A 31 -2.40 2.52 10.54
C LEU A 31 -2.42 1.94 9.12
N HIS A 32 -2.54 2.79 8.10
CA HIS A 32 -2.54 2.36 6.70
C HIS A 32 -1.14 1.90 6.29
N TRP A 33 -0.07 2.53 6.80
CA TRP A 33 1.29 2.05 6.58
C TRP A 33 1.49 0.63 7.08
N GLU A 34 1.16 0.40 8.34
CA GLU A 34 1.30 -0.91 8.99
C GLU A 34 0.47 -1.96 8.26
N ARG A 35 -0.73 -1.60 7.82
CA ARG A 35 -1.59 -2.47 7.03
C ARG A 35 -0.99 -2.82 5.67
N LEU A 36 -0.59 -1.82 4.87
CA LEU A 36 -0.06 -2.03 3.52
C LEU A 36 1.27 -2.81 3.54
N VAL A 37 2.10 -2.59 4.57
CA VAL A 37 3.31 -3.39 4.80
C VAL A 37 2.95 -4.81 5.24
N GLY A 38 2.00 -4.98 6.16
CA GLY A 38 1.53 -6.28 6.63
C GLY A 38 0.91 -7.14 5.53
N LEU A 39 0.27 -6.50 4.55
CA LEU A 39 -0.29 -7.14 3.34
C LEU A 39 0.76 -7.35 2.23
N GLY A 40 1.99 -6.86 2.42
CA GLY A 40 3.06 -6.96 1.45
C GLY A 40 2.85 -6.11 0.20
N TYR A 41 1.98 -5.09 0.24
CA TYR A 41 1.78 -4.14 -0.85
C TYR A 41 2.81 -3.01 -0.85
N ALA A 42 3.33 -2.67 0.33
CA ALA A 42 4.40 -1.69 0.48
C ALA A 42 5.57 -2.26 1.31
N VAL A 43 6.72 -1.60 1.21
CA VAL A 43 7.91 -1.91 1.99
C VAL A 43 8.54 -0.60 2.47
N ARG A 44 9.03 -0.59 3.71
CA ARG A 44 9.78 0.55 4.25
C ARG A 44 11.28 0.34 4.01
N ARG A 45 11.93 1.29 3.33
CA ARG A 45 13.37 1.29 3.06
C ARG A 45 13.93 2.68 3.35
N LEU A 46 14.98 2.75 4.17
CA LEU A 46 15.66 4.00 4.55
C LEU A 46 14.73 5.09 5.13
N GLY A 47 13.62 4.69 5.75
CA GLY A 47 12.64 5.60 6.31
C GLY A 47 11.47 5.93 5.39
N GLU A 48 11.60 5.63 4.10
CA GLU A 48 10.59 5.88 3.07
C GLU A 48 9.78 4.62 2.75
N LEU A 49 8.56 4.80 2.26
CA LEU A 49 7.71 3.75 1.72
C LEU A 49 7.85 3.61 0.22
N GLY A 50 8.02 2.38 -0.24
CA GLY A 50 7.96 2.03 -1.65
C GLY A 50 6.95 0.93 -1.90
N LEU A 51 6.40 0.89 -3.10
CA LEU A 51 5.53 -0.20 -3.52
C LEU A 51 6.34 -1.49 -3.72
N THR A 52 5.71 -2.61 -3.41
CA THR A 52 6.18 -3.93 -3.85
C THR A 52 5.59 -4.27 -5.23
N ALA A 53 6.03 -5.37 -5.83
CA ALA A 53 5.42 -5.90 -7.04
C ALA A 53 3.92 -6.23 -6.86
N SER A 54 3.51 -6.66 -5.65
CA SER A 54 2.11 -6.92 -5.34
C SER A 54 1.31 -5.63 -5.19
N GLY A 55 1.90 -4.58 -4.59
CA GLY A 55 1.26 -3.26 -4.51
C GLY A 55 1.07 -2.63 -5.89
N LEU A 56 2.06 -2.74 -6.77
CA LEU A 56 1.95 -2.28 -8.16
C LEU A 56 0.83 -3.00 -8.93
N ARG A 57 0.71 -4.32 -8.77
CA ARG A 57 -0.39 -5.09 -9.37
C ARG A 57 -1.75 -4.67 -8.81
N ARG A 58 -1.84 -4.48 -7.50
CA ARG A 58 -3.07 -4.01 -6.83
C ARG A 58 -3.50 -2.64 -7.36
N LEU A 59 -2.57 -1.71 -7.56
CA LEU A 59 -2.87 -0.42 -8.19
C LEU A 59 -3.35 -0.57 -9.65
N ALA A 60 -2.74 -1.45 -10.43
CA ALA A 60 -3.14 -1.69 -11.81
C ALA A 60 -4.53 -2.32 -11.94
N LEU A 61 -4.98 -3.07 -10.92
CA LEU A 61 -6.32 -3.66 -10.86
C LEU A 61 -7.40 -2.64 -10.46
N GLY A 62 -7.04 -1.60 -9.70
CA GLY A 62 -7.99 -0.56 -9.29
C GLY A 62 -8.89 -0.92 -8.09
N GLU A 63 -8.68 -2.10 -7.49
CA GLU A 63 -9.43 -2.67 -6.37
C GLU A 63 -8.49 -3.50 -5.49
#